data_AF-A0A7G9GYL0-F1
#
_entry.id   AF-A0A7G9GYL0-F1
#
_cell.length_a   1.000
_cell.length_b   1.000
_cell.length_c   1.000
_cell.angle_alpha   90.00
_cell.angle_beta   90.00
_cell.angle_gamma   90.00
#
_symmetry.space_group_name_H-M   'P 1'
#
loop_
_entity.id
_entity.type
_entity.pdbx_description
1 polymer ?
#
loop_
_entity_poly.entity_id
_entity_poly.type
_entity_poly.pdbx_seq_one_letter_code
_entity_poly.pdbx_strand_id
1 'polypeptide(L)'
;MKIGIAGVGGIGSNVAMHLVRSGITNLKFGDFDTIEHSNLNRQFYFRNQIGNPKALCLRNNLKLIDETGNYDSHIIKFTRENIKDFFKDCDIIVDGFDKKEYKSILVEELYGSNKIILTVSGIGGKASDEVKVIKKTDRFYIVGDMESDIKEFKTYSHKVGIVAAKVAEIIIKMVM
;
A
#
# COMPACT_ATOMS: atom_id res chain seq x y z
N MET A 1 17.48 2.68 -1.37
CA MET A 1 16.21 3.28 -0.92
C MET A 1 15.35 2.20 -0.28
N LYS A 2 14.65 2.49 0.82
CA LYS A 2 13.72 1.56 1.49
C LYS A 2 12.30 2.10 1.40
N ILE A 3 11.37 1.27 0.95
CA ILE A 3 9.96 1.65 0.76
C ILE A 3 9.11 1.05 1.88
N GLY A 4 8.44 1.93 2.62
CA GLY A 4 7.47 1.60 3.66
C GLY A 4 6.06 1.48 3.09
N ILE A 5 5.30 0.48 3.52
CA ILE A 5 3.87 0.33 3.17
C ILE A 5 3.05 0.16 4.44
N ALA A 6 2.14 1.10 4.70
CA ALA A 6 1.27 1.10 5.86
C ALA A 6 -0.10 0.52 5.49
N GLY A 7 -0.37 -0.71 5.95
CA GLY A 7 -1.53 -1.49 5.52
C GLY A 7 -1.26 -2.25 4.22
N VAL A 8 -1.51 -3.56 4.23
CA VAL A 8 -1.25 -4.46 3.09
C VAL A 8 -2.55 -5.11 2.59
N GLY A 9 -3.63 -4.34 2.56
CA GLY A 9 -4.88 -4.71 1.91
C GLY A 9 -4.81 -4.61 0.38
N GLY A 10 -5.88 -4.13 -0.26
CA GLY A 10 -5.99 -4.06 -1.72
C GLY A 10 -4.90 -3.22 -2.38
N ILE A 11 -4.59 -2.05 -1.83
CA ILE A 11 -3.58 -1.17 -2.42
C ILE A 11 -2.18 -1.66 -2.04
N GLY A 12 -1.88 -1.78 -0.74
CA GLY A 12 -0.53 -2.10 -0.27
C GLY A 12 0.01 -3.43 -0.81
N SER A 13 -0.80 -4.50 -0.84
CA SER A 13 -0.34 -5.81 -1.33
C SER A 13 -0.03 -5.80 -2.85
N ASN A 14 -0.86 -5.14 -3.66
CA ASN A 14 -0.63 -5.03 -5.09
C ASN A 14 0.53 -4.08 -5.42
N VAL A 15 0.69 -2.97 -4.66
CA VAL A 15 1.86 -2.09 -4.80
C VAL A 15 3.14 -2.88 -4.53
N ALA A 16 3.21 -3.61 -3.41
CA ALA A 16 4.39 -4.42 -3.09
C ALA A 16 4.71 -5.44 -4.19
N MET A 17 3.69 -6.14 -4.70
CA MET A 17 3.85 -7.07 -5.81
C MET A 17 4.41 -6.38 -7.07
N HIS A 18 3.86 -5.23 -7.47
CA HIS A 18 4.37 -4.49 -8.64
C HIS A 18 5.82 -4.03 -8.45
N LEU A 19 6.16 -3.53 -7.27
CA LEU A 19 7.52 -3.08 -6.94
C LEU A 19 8.52 -4.25 -7.05
N VAL A 20 8.22 -5.38 -6.42
CA VAL A 20 9.10 -6.56 -6.46
C VAL A 20 9.26 -7.09 -7.88
N ARG A 21 8.17 -7.19 -8.66
CA ARG A 21 8.22 -7.60 -10.07
C ARG A 21 8.99 -6.63 -10.96
N SER A 22 9.25 -5.41 -10.50
CA SER A 22 10.03 -4.39 -11.19
C SER A 22 11.49 -4.32 -10.71
N GLY A 23 11.92 -5.24 -9.83
CA GLY A 23 13.29 -5.30 -9.33
C GLY A 23 13.55 -4.52 -8.04
N ILE A 24 12.51 -3.97 -7.40
CA ILE A 24 12.64 -3.28 -6.11
C ILE A 24 12.50 -4.29 -4.98
N THR A 25 13.57 -4.49 -4.22
CA THR A 25 13.68 -5.63 -3.29
C THR A 25 13.79 -5.26 -1.82
N ASN A 26 13.79 -3.97 -1.45
CA ASN A 26 13.91 -3.53 -0.05
C ASN A 26 12.62 -2.85 0.44
N LEU A 27 11.72 -3.67 0.98
CA LEU A 27 10.39 -3.25 1.43
C LEU A 27 10.22 -3.46 2.94
N LYS A 28 9.52 -2.56 3.60
CA LYS A 28 9.04 -2.72 4.98
C LYS A 28 7.56 -2.45 5.05
N PHE A 29 6.80 -3.32 5.70
CA PHE A 29 5.36 -3.18 5.71
C PHE A 29 4.71 -3.80 6.94
N GLY A 30 3.57 -3.22 7.31
CA GLY A 30 2.82 -3.61 8.49
C GLY A 30 1.33 -3.69 8.24
N ASP A 31 0.68 -4.67 8.84
CA ASP A 31 -0.77 -4.81 8.90
C ASP A 31 -1.13 -5.76 10.05
N PHE A 32 -2.20 -5.50 10.78
CA PHE A 32 -2.63 -6.31 11.93
C PHE A 32 -3.73 -7.31 11.57
N ASP A 33 -4.35 -7.18 10.40
CA ASP A 33 -5.46 -8.04 10.00
C ASP A 33 -4.99 -9.42 9.52
N THR A 34 -5.93 -10.36 9.55
CA THR A 34 -5.83 -11.66 8.89
C THR A 34 -6.54 -11.66 7.54
N ILE A 35 -6.19 -12.61 6.67
CA ILE A 35 -6.83 -12.76 5.35
C ILE A 35 -8.22 -13.37 5.51
N GLU A 36 -9.21 -12.73 4.88
CA GLU A 36 -10.58 -13.22 4.79
C GLU A 36 -10.96 -13.63 3.36
N HIS A 37 -11.99 -14.46 3.21
CA HIS A 37 -12.52 -14.81 1.88
C HIS A 37 -12.94 -13.57 1.07
N SER A 38 -13.47 -12.55 1.74
CA SER A 38 -13.89 -11.26 1.17
C SER A 38 -12.73 -10.46 0.57
N ASN A 39 -11.49 -10.81 0.88
CA ASN A 39 -10.27 -10.10 0.46
C ASN A 39 -9.73 -10.62 -0.89
N LEU A 40 -9.97 -11.90 -1.21
CA LEU A 40 -9.37 -12.59 -2.36
C LEU A 40 -9.77 -12.00 -3.72
N ASN A 41 -10.84 -11.21 -3.78
CA ASN A 41 -11.33 -10.62 -5.02
C ASN A 41 -10.48 -9.45 -5.52
N ARG A 42 -9.52 -8.93 -4.74
CA ARG A 42 -8.76 -7.70 -5.07
C ARG A 42 -7.40 -7.55 -4.37
N GLN A 43 -7.06 -8.42 -3.44
CA GLN A 43 -5.80 -8.36 -2.70
C GLN A 43 -4.86 -9.47 -3.18
N PHE A 44 -3.55 -9.27 -3.09
CA PHE A 44 -2.56 -10.25 -3.54
C PHE A 44 -2.37 -11.38 -2.51
N TYR A 45 -3.44 -12.17 -2.31
CA TYR A 45 -3.53 -13.30 -1.39
C TYR A 45 -4.27 -14.48 -2.03
N PHE A 46 -4.03 -15.68 -1.51
CA PHE A 46 -4.55 -16.93 -2.06
C PHE A 46 -5.46 -17.68 -1.07
N ARG A 47 -6.31 -18.57 -1.59
CA ARG A 47 -7.33 -19.27 -0.79
C ARG A 47 -6.76 -20.09 0.37
N ASN A 48 -5.59 -20.70 0.20
CA ASN A 48 -4.91 -21.45 1.26
C ASN A 48 -4.31 -20.56 2.36
N GLN A 49 -4.38 -19.23 2.22
CA GLN A 49 -3.86 -18.27 3.19
C GLN A 49 -4.95 -17.68 4.08
N ILE A 50 -6.22 -18.02 3.88
CA ILE A 50 -7.34 -17.56 4.73
C ILE A 50 -7.05 -17.90 6.19
N GLY A 51 -7.29 -16.92 7.08
CA GLY A 51 -7.02 -17.01 8.52
C GLY A 51 -5.60 -16.64 8.94
N ASN A 52 -4.66 -16.56 7.99
CA ASN A 52 -3.28 -16.18 8.31
C ASN A 52 -3.08 -14.65 8.30
N PRO A 53 -2.08 -14.12 9.05
CA PRO A 53 -1.78 -12.68 9.06
C PRO A 53 -1.39 -12.16 7.67
N LYS A 54 -2.00 -11.05 7.24
CA LYS A 54 -1.76 -10.42 5.92
C LYS A 54 -0.28 -10.10 5.71
N ALA A 55 0.35 -9.44 6.68
CA ALA A 55 1.76 -9.04 6.58
C ALA A 55 2.71 -10.24 6.38
N LEU A 56 2.49 -11.36 7.08
CA LEU A 56 3.33 -12.56 6.90
C LEU A 56 3.07 -13.24 5.56
N CYS A 57 1.81 -13.33 5.15
CA CYS A 57 1.45 -13.92 3.86
C CYS A 57 1.98 -13.10 2.69
N LEU A 58 1.93 -11.77 2.76
CA LEU A 58 2.49 -10.92 1.72
C LEU A 58 4.00 -11.16 1.60
N ARG A 59 4.73 -11.18 2.72
CA ARG A 59 6.18 -11.50 2.70
C ARG A 59 6.44 -12.82 1.98
N ASN A 60 5.70 -13.87 2.32
CA ASN A 60 5.86 -15.18 1.69
C ASN A 60 5.53 -15.12 0.19
N ASN A 61 4.46 -14.42 -0.19
CA ASN A 61 4.08 -14.24 -1.60
C ASN A 61 5.15 -13.48 -2.39
N LEU A 62 5.78 -12.45 -1.80
CA LEU A 62 6.86 -11.72 -2.43
C LEU A 62 8.14 -12.56 -2.56
N LYS A 63 8.46 -13.40 -1.56
CA LYS A 63 9.59 -14.36 -1.65
C LYS A 63 9.41 -15.39 -2.76
N LEU A 64 8.17 -15.72 -3.16
CA LEU A 64 7.91 -16.56 -4.34
C LEU A 64 8.17 -15.83 -5.66
N ILE A 65 8.18 -14.49 -5.66
CA ILE A 65 8.54 -13.67 -6.83
C ILE A 65 10.05 -13.50 -6.90
N ASP A 66 10.68 -13.15 -5.77
CA ASP A 66 12.12 -12.99 -5.64
C ASP A 66 12.55 -13.35 -4.20
N GLU A 67 13.30 -14.44 -4.07
CA GLU A 67 13.74 -14.95 -2.77
C GLU A 67 14.86 -14.10 -2.14
N THR A 68 15.54 -13.27 -2.92
CA THR A 68 16.72 -12.50 -2.50
C THR A 68 16.35 -11.21 -1.79
N GLY A 69 15.13 -10.69 -2.00
CA GLY A 69 14.73 -9.39 -1.46
C GLY A 69 14.58 -9.33 0.06
N ASN A 70 14.82 -8.14 0.61
CA ASN A 70 14.56 -7.83 2.02
C ASN A 70 13.12 -7.34 2.19
N TYR A 71 12.27 -8.22 2.71
CA TYR A 71 10.85 -7.96 2.95
C TYR A 71 10.56 -8.00 4.46
N ASP A 72 10.73 -6.84 5.09
CA ASP A 72 10.64 -6.61 6.53
C ASP A 72 9.16 -6.45 6.94
N SER A 73 8.52 -7.56 7.28
CA SER A 73 7.07 -7.62 7.57
C SER A 73 6.75 -7.70 9.06
N HIS A 74 5.73 -6.95 9.47
CA HIS A 74 5.31 -6.84 10.87
C HIS A 74 3.80 -7.01 11.02
N ILE A 75 3.37 -7.83 11.98
CA ILE A 75 1.97 -7.87 12.41
C ILE A 75 1.79 -6.71 13.40
N ILE A 76 1.32 -5.57 12.92
CA ILE A 76 1.29 -4.33 13.70
C ILE A 76 0.05 -3.52 13.39
N LYS A 77 -0.59 -3.02 14.45
CA LYS A 77 -1.62 -2.00 14.36
C LYS A 77 -0.96 -0.64 14.53
N PHE A 78 -1.06 0.20 13.50
CA PHE A 78 -0.47 1.52 13.53
C PHE A 78 -1.24 2.46 14.44
N THR A 79 -0.50 3.21 15.24
CA THR A 79 -1.00 4.25 16.14
C THR A 79 -0.11 5.49 16.00
N ARG A 80 -0.52 6.61 16.58
CA ARG A 80 0.27 7.85 16.57
C ARG A 80 1.64 7.66 17.20
N GLU A 81 1.71 6.83 18.24
CA GLU A 81 2.91 6.60 19.03
C GLU A 81 3.95 5.73 18.29
N ASN A 82 3.52 4.84 17.39
CA ASN A 82 4.41 3.85 16.78
C ASN A 82 4.74 4.13 15.31
N ILE A 83 3.88 4.83 14.56
CA ILE A 83 4.00 4.91 13.10
C ILE A 83 5.28 5.62 12.64
N LYS A 84 5.69 6.67 13.38
CA LYS A 84 6.90 7.43 13.08
C LYS A 84 8.17 6.61 13.28
N ASP A 85 8.27 5.90 14.40
CA ASP A 85 9.43 5.04 14.67
C ASP A 85 9.48 3.84 13.72
N PHE A 86 8.32 3.24 13.42
CA PHE A 86 8.22 2.14 12.49
C PHE A 86 8.78 2.49 11.11
N PHE A 87 8.49 3.68 10.60
CA PHE A 87 8.91 4.12 9.26
C PHE A 87 10.19 4.98 9.26
N LYS A 88 10.92 5.07 10.38
CA LYS A 88 12.08 5.97 10.50
C LYS A 88 13.15 5.71 9.43
N ASP A 89 13.37 4.44 9.10
CA ASP A 89 14.36 3.93 8.15
C ASP A 89 13.85 3.84 6.70
N CYS A 90 12.63 4.31 6.42
CA CYS A 90 12.04 4.31 5.08
C CYS A 90 12.12 5.69 4.42
N ASP A 91 12.40 5.73 3.13
CA ASP A 91 12.53 6.97 2.34
C ASP A 91 11.18 7.36 1.70
N ILE A 92 10.44 6.36 1.25
CA ILE A 92 9.13 6.48 0.60
C ILE A 92 8.10 5.70 1.41
N ILE A 93 6.93 6.30 1.66
CA ILE A 93 5.83 5.69 2.40
C ILE A 93 4.59 5.62 1.52
N VAL A 94 4.04 4.42 1.38
CA VAL A 94 2.77 4.16 0.72
C VAL A 94 1.70 3.95 1.76
N ASP A 95 0.64 4.75 1.67
CA ASP A 95 -0.56 4.59 2.47
C ASP A 95 -1.52 3.60 1.77
N GLY A 96 -1.58 2.40 2.35
CA GLY A 96 -2.47 1.31 1.95
C GLY A 96 -3.70 1.15 2.85
N PHE A 97 -4.01 2.12 3.70
CA PHE A 97 -5.16 2.06 4.60
C PHE A 97 -6.48 2.30 3.88
N ASP A 98 -7.52 1.63 4.35
CA ASP A 98 -8.90 1.75 3.87
C ASP A 98 -9.73 2.75 4.69
N LYS A 99 -9.41 2.93 5.98
CA LYS A 99 -10.12 3.84 6.89
C LYS A 99 -9.45 5.21 6.94
N LYS A 100 -10.28 6.26 6.85
CA LYS A 100 -9.86 7.67 6.93
C LYS A 100 -9.06 8.00 8.19
N GLU A 101 -9.41 7.39 9.32
CA GLU A 101 -8.70 7.57 10.60
C GLU A 101 -7.20 7.22 10.50
N TYR A 102 -6.85 6.04 9.98
CA TYR A 102 -5.45 5.63 9.84
C TYR A 102 -4.71 6.44 8.77
N LYS A 103 -5.41 6.88 7.71
CA LYS A 103 -4.84 7.83 6.73
C LYS A 103 -4.45 9.14 7.41
N SER A 104 -5.34 9.70 8.23
CA SER A 104 -5.08 10.94 8.98
C SER A 104 -3.88 10.78 9.91
N ILE A 105 -3.81 9.68 10.67
CA ILE A 105 -2.65 9.38 11.52
C ILE A 105 -1.35 9.35 10.70
N LEU A 106 -1.32 8.63 9.57
CA LEU A 106 -0.13 8.54 8.73
C LEU A 106 0.32 9.89 8.20
N VAL A 107 -0.62 10.68 7.67
CA VAL A 107 -0.29 11.99 7.12
C VAL A 107 0.16 12.93 8.23
N GLU A 108 -0.59 13.06 9.32
CA GLU A 108 -0.26 13.97 10.42
C GLU A 108 1.11 13.69 11.04
N GLU A 109 1.45 12.42 11.27
CA GLU A 109 2.71 12.04 11.91
C GLU A 109 3.93 12.11 10.97
N LEU A 110 3.74 11.99 9.66
CA LEU A 110 4.84 11.89 8.68
C LEU A 110 4.96 13.09 7.74
N TYR A 111 3.96 13.96 7.60
CA TYR A 111 3.96 15.05 6.61
C TYR A 111 5.10 16.06 6.82
N GLY A 112 5.46 16.35 8.07
CA GLY A 112 6.60 17.22 8.41
C GLY A 112 7.97 16.56 8.32
N SER A 113 8.04 15.28 7.91
CA SER A 113 9.30 14.54 7.78
C SER A 113 9.94 14.74 6.40
N ASN A 114 11.14 14.20 6.22
CA ASN A 114 11.81 14.21 4.92
C ASN A 114 11.34 13.13 3.94
N LYS A 115 10.29 12.38 4.28
CA LYS A 115 9.82 11.22 3.52
C LYS A 115 8.91 11.62 2.37
N ILE A 116 8.93 10.84 1.29
CA ILE A 116 7.94 10.96 0.21
C ILE A 116 6.72 10.14 0.61
N ILE A 117 5.53 10.73 0.56
CA ILE A 117 4.28 10.10 0.95
C ILE A 117 3.37 9.97 -0.27
N LEU A 118 2.92 8.75 -0.53
CA LEU A 118 1.92 8.43 -1.54
C LEU A 118 0.66 7.94 -0.85
N THR A 119 -0.42 8.69 -0.95
CA THR A 119 -1.75 8.29 -0.50
C THR A 119 -2.67 8.00 -1.67
N VAL A 120 -3.75 7.29 -1.38
CA VAL A 120 -4.79 6.93 -2.34
C VAL A 120 -6.15 7.47 -1.91
N SER A 121 -6.97 7.87 -2.87
CA SER A 121 -8.34 8.33 -2.61
C SER A 121 -9.25 8.02 -3.79
N GLY A 122 -10.44 7.47 -3.54
CA GLY A 122 -11.37 7.14 -4.62
C GLY A 122 -10.98 5.89 -5.38
N ILE A 123 -11.12 4.73 -4.72
CA ILE A 123 -10.77 3.41 -5.27
C ILE A 123 -12.01 2.51 -5.49
N GLY A 124 -13.19 3.00 -5.13
CA GLY A 124 -14.45 2.28 -5.25
C GLY A 124 -15.00 2.30 -6.68
N GLY A 125 -15.96 1.43 -6.97
CA GLY A 125 -16.67 1.44 -8.24
C GLY A 125 -15.88 0.78 -9.39
N LYS A 126 -16.52 0.76 -10.57
CA LYS A 126 -16.01 0.05 -11.76
C LYS A 126 -15.20 0.95 -12.68
N ALA A 127 -15.54 2.23 -12.79
CA ALA A 127 -14.88 3.16 -13.70
C ALA A 127 -13.43 3.41 -13.26
N SER A 128 -12.49 3.30 -14.18
CA SER A 128 -11.06 3.53 -13.94
C SER A 128 -10.47 4.67 -14.75
N ASP A 129 -11.21 5.21 -15.72
CA ASP A 129 -10.73 6.23 -16.66
C ASP A 129 -10.35 7.53 -15.94
N GLU A 130 -11.04 7.83 -14.84
CA GLU A 130 -10.80 9.01 -14.00
C GLU A 130 -9.63 8.87 -13.02
N VAL A 131 -9.01 7.68 -12.94
CA VAL A 131 -7.89 7.46 -12.02
C VAL A 131 -6.68 8.27 -12.47
N LYS A 132 -6.26 9.22 -11.63
CA LYS A 132 -5.16 10.15 -11.90
C LYS A 132 -4.18 10.26 -10.74
N VAL A 133 -3.05 10.91 -11.02
CA VAL A 133 -2.03 11.25 -10.04
C VAL A 133 -2.09 12.75 -9.80
N ILE A 134 -2.23 13.15 -8.54
CA ILE A 134 -2.18 14.54 -8.09
C ILE A 134 -0.92 14.71 -7.24
N LYS A 135 0.05 15.44 -7.78
CA LYS A 135 1.22 15.89 -7.02
C LYS A 135 0.85 17.16 -6.24
N LYS A 136 0.74 17.06 -4.91
CA LYS A 136 0.44 18.23 -4.05
C LYS A 136 1.70 19.02 -3.72
N THR A 137 2.79 18.30 -3.47
CA THR A 137 4.13 18.87 -3.25
C THR A 137 5.17 17.95 -3.88
N ASP A 138 6.45 18.28 -3.83
CA ASP A 138 7.52 17.38 -4.29
C ASP A 138 7.59 16.05 -3.52
N ARG A 139 6.99 16.00 -2.32
CA ARG A 139 7.03 14.84 -1.42
C ARG A 139 5.65 14.30 -1.06
N PHE A 140 4.58 14.78 -1.67
CA PHE A 140 3.23 14.34 -1.35
C PHE A 140 2.39 14.12 -2.61
N TYR A 141 1.96 12.88 -2.80
CA TYR A 141 1.21 12.43 -3.97
C TYR A 141 -0.11 11.79 -3.53
N ILE A 142 -1.16 12.04 -4.31
CA ILE A 142 -2.47 11.41 -4.14
C ILE A 142 -2.82 10.69 -5.45
N VAL A 143 -3.21 9.42 -5.37
CA VAL A 143 -3.57 8.59 -6.54
C VAL A 143 -4.99 8.05 -6.42
N GLY A 144 -5.78 8.16 -7.50
CA GLY A 144 -7.16 7.66 -7.55
C GLY A 144 -8.09 8.65 -8.28
N ASP A 145 -9.40 8.48 -8.12
CA ASP A 145 -10.39 9.37 -8.77
C ASP A 145 -10.90 10.52 -7.88
N MET A 146 -10.60 10.48 -6.57
CA MET A 146 -11.03 11.46 -5.56
C MET A 146 -12.52 11.49 -5.22
N GLU A 147 -13.35 10.64 -5.85
CA GLU A 147 -14.81 10.68 -5.74
C GLU A 147 -15.38 9.38 -5.13
N SER A 148 -14.88 8.22 -5.55
CA SER A 148 -15.51 6.93 -5.27
C SER A 148 -15.11 6.34 -3.91
N ASP A 149 -15.78 6.80 -2.84
CA ASP A 149 -15.57 6.28 -1.47
C ASP A 149 -16.00 4.81 -1.35
N ILE A 150 -15.18 4.01 -0.67
CA ILE A 150 -15.42 2.57 -0.47
C ILE A 150 -16.63 2.28 0.43
N LYS A 151 -17.14 3.28 1.16
CA LYS A 151 -18.38 3.18 1.94
C LYS A 151 -19.61 3.12 1.04
N GLU A 152 -19.54 3.74 -0.13
CA GLU A 152 -20.65 3.86 -1.07
C GLU A 152 -20.51 2.88 -2.24
N PHE A 153 -19.27 2.58 -2.63
CA PHE A 153 -18.99 1.75 -3.79
C PHE A 153 -18.19 0.50 -3.46
N LYS A 154 -18.59 -0.64 -4.04
CA LYS A 154 -17.80 -1.87 -4.02
C LYS A 154 -16.45 -1.67 -4.71
N THR A 155 -15.40 -2.28 -4.17
CA THR A 155 -14.07 -2.31 -4.79
C THR A 155 -13.93 -3.50 -5.74
N TYR A 156 -13.35 -3.24 -6.92
CA TYR A 156 -13.12 -4.23 -7.97
C TYR A 156 -11.62 -4.38 -8.26
N SER A 157 -11.20 -5.60 -8.59
CA SER A 157 -9.78 -5.95 -8.75
C SER A 157 -9.06 -5.05 -9.76
N HIS A 158 -9.68 -4.79 -10.91
CA HIS A 158 -9.03 -4.03 -12.00
C HIS A 158 -8.77 -2.58 -11.59
N LYS A 159 -9.73 -1.91 -10.96
CA LYS A 159 -9.56 -0.52 -10.51
C LYS A 159 -8.52 -0.43 -9.39
N VAL A 160 -8.60 -1.31 -8.39
CA VAL A 160 -7.60 -1.39 -7.30
C VAL A 160 -6.21 -1.64 -7.88
N GLY A 161 -6.10 -2.54 -8.85
CA GLY A 161 -4.85 -2.82 -9.58
C GLY A 161 -4.32 -1.60 -10.34
N ILE A 162 -5.16 -0.86 -11.07
CA ILE A 162 -4.76 0.35 -11.80
C ILE A 162 -4.23 1.43 -10.84
N VAL A 163 -4.92 1.65 -9.71
CA VAL A 163 -4.46 2.61 -8.69
C VAL A 163 -3.13 2.17 -8.11
N ALA A 164 -2.99 0.89 -7.72
CA ALA A 164 -1.74 0.33 -7.20
C ALA A 164 -0.60 0.41 -8.22
N ALA A 165 -0.86 0.13 -9.49
CA ALA A 165 0.11 0.24 -10.57
C ALA A 165 0.60 1.68 -10.76
N LYS A 166 -0.30 2.68 -10.69
CA LYS A 166 0.10 4.10 -10.75
C LYS A 166 0.91 4.54 -9.54
N VAL A 167 0.60 4.04 -8.33
CA VAL A 167 1.44 4.27 -7.15
C VAL A 167 2.84 3.68 -7.37
N ALA A 168 2.92 2.43 -7.86
CA ALA A 168 4.20 1.81 -8.17
C ALA A 168 4.97 2.54 -9.28
N GLU A 169 4.29 3.03 -10.33
CA GLU A 169 4.88 3.82 -11.42
C GLU A 169 5.62 5.06 -10.90
N ILE A 170 5.00 5.80 -9.97
CA ILE A 170 5.62 6.98 -9.35
C ILE A 170 6.89 6.59 -8.61
N ILE A 171 6.85 5.51 -7.82
CA ILE A 171 7.99 5.03 -7.04
C ILE A 171 9.11 4.56 -7.96
N ILE A 172 8.79 3.76 -8.97
CA ILE A 172 9.77 3.23 -9.94
C ILE A 172 10.50 4.39 -10.63
N LYS A 173 9.77 5.40 -11.12
CA LYS A 173 10.35 6.60 -11.73
C LYS A 173 11.28 7.41 -10.81
N MET A 174 11.16 7.25 -9.49
CA MET A 174 12.00 7.93 -8.51
C MET A 174 13.28 7.16 -8.17
N VAL A 175 13.29 5.84 -8.37
CA VAL A 175 14.34 4.95 -7.85
C VAL A 175 15.13 4.22 -8.92
N MET A 176 14.65 4.22 -10.16
CA MET A 176 15.26 3.61 -11.35
C MET A 176 15.34 4.64 -12.47
#